data_AF-A0AB74BWG2-F1
#
_entry.id   AF-A0AB74BWG2-F1
#
_cell.length_a   1.000
_cell.length_b   1.000
_cell.length_c   1.000
_cell.angle_alpha   90.00
_cell.angle_beta   90.00
_cell.angle_gamma   90.00
#
_symmetry.space_group_name_H-M   'P 1'
#
loop_
_entity.id
_entity.type
_entity.pdbx_description
1 polymer ?
#
loop_
_entity_poly.entity_id
_entity_poly.type
_entity_poly.pdbx_seq_one_letter_code
_entity_poly.pdbx_strand_id
1 'polypeptide(L)'
;MGNSQSRSRTPAEWCDYYENRLCCIACGIQINECFKREILKERDDWKQSARWRKCLFTTAAELEHMYFKKNPLLWSYYYRIILVEPQGERLSGICPRLYNKKNINRVPVDPHQARIFGLARKGSGNVDFRVAKVAVNTEPDRPKERIGYPIHAHCWVILDRVIGHEMVQKHLREFTRAVEAYWSRNRIYWGSILGHDTCCGICSLETCHQWPLFHFSGSPLRIPGILGLITKATECTGVGRVELRRDSVIVNPPLDVAILIVDQIYGSRPCSLEMLRDTRNLLEAFQWKLPDTYWRTRCESRLVFEMDDLIRENRPVNWKEFCLGLEELLLDKDWFCNSGMRIRLRTLTSLGGIKECFLDLVDQQA
;
A
#
# COMPACT_ATOMS: atom_id res chain seq x y z
N MET A 1 21.23 -12.63 44.31
CA MET A 1 20.54 -11.48 43.70
C MET A 1 21.39 -11.00 42.55
N GLY A 2 21.09 -11.45 41.33
CA GLY A 2 21.92 -11.20 40.14
C GLY A 2 21.30 -10.11 39.28
N ASN A 3 22.04 -9.04 39.07
CA ASN A 3 21.68 -7.95 38.16
C ASN A 3 21.82 -8.42 36.70
N SER A 4 20.71 -8.44 35.97
CA SER A 4 20.68 -8.58 34.52
C SER A 4 21.04 -7.25 33.86
N GLN A 5 22.32 -7.07 33.52
CA GLN A 5 22.74 -6.00 32.63
C GLN A 5 22.26 -6.33 31.20
N SER A 6 21.38 -5.48 30.67
CA SER A 6 20.99 -5.47 29.27
C SER A 6 22.23 -5.18 28.41
N ARG A 7 22.78 -6.22 27.76
CA ARG A 7 23.82 -6.04 26.74
C ARG A 7 23.23 -5.31 25.54
N SER A 8 23.64 -4.07 25.33
CA SER A 8 23.44 -3.34 24.08
C SER A 8 24.17 -4.07 22.95
N ARG A 9 23.43 -4.52 21.93
CA ARG A 9 23.99 -5.21 20.77
C ARG A 9 24.84 -4.25 19.92
N THR A 10 25.97 -4.75 19.45
CA THR A 10 26.91 -3.99 18.60
C THR A 10 26.38 -3.81 17.17
N PRO A 11 26.79 -2.79 16.41
CA PRO A 11 26.34 -2.56 15.03
C PRO A 11 26.55 -3.74 14.07
N ALA A 12 27.54 -4.60 14.33
CA ALA A 12 27.79 -5.82 13.57
C ALA A 12 26.71 -6.90 13.83
N GLU A 13 26.21 -7.03 15.06
CA GLU A 13 25.11 -7.95 15.40
C GLU A 13 23.75 -7.51 14.83
N TRP A 14 23.61 -6.22 14.47
CA TRP A 14 22.46 -5.76 13.70
C TRP A 14 22.52 -6.26 12.26
N CYS A 15 23.70 -6.33 11.62
CA CYS A 15 23.84 -6.77 10.22
C CYS A 15 23.37 -8.22 10.00
N ASP A 16 23.80 -9.17 10.84
CA ASP A 16 23.42 -10.59 10.70
C ASP A 16 21.92 -10.84 10.90
N TYR A 17 21.23 -10.00 11.67
CA TYR A 17 19.80 -10.12 11.92
C TYR A 17 18.93 -9.72 10.71
N TYR A 18 19.46 -8.90 9.79
CA TYR A 18 18.77 -8.46 8.57
C TYR A 18 19.07 -9.32 7.35
N GLU A 19 20.18 -10.07 7.32
CA GLU A 19 20.64 -10.79 6.11
C GLU A 19 19.66 -11.84 5.56
N ASN A 20 18.73 -12.35 6.38
CA ASN A 20 17.74 -13.36 5.96
C ASN A 20 16.28 -12.88 5.97
N ARG A 21 16.05 -11.56 6.09
CA ARG A 21 14.69 -11.03 6.09
C ARG A 21 14.18 -10.88 4.66
N LEU A 22 13.13 -11.64 4.34
CA LEU A 22 12.36 -11.42 3.12
C LEU A 22 11.59 -10.10 3.27
N CYS A 23 12.04 -9.04 2.60
CA CYS A 23 11.43 -7.72 2.63
C CYS A 23 10.91 -7.35 1.24
N CYS A 24 9.80 -6.64 1.19
CA CYS A 24 9.25 -6.11 -0.05
C CYS A 24 10.10 -4.93 -0.54
N ILE A 25 10.63 -5.00 -1.76
CA ILE A 25 11.44 -3.94 -2.38
C ILE A 25 10.67 -2.64 -2.63
N ALA A 26 9.34 -2.69 -2.72
CA ALA A 26 8.53 -1.50 -2.99
C ALA A 26 8.18 -0.72 -1.72
N CYS A 27 8.08 -1.37 -0.56
CA CYS A 27 7.67 -0.69 0.67
C CYS A 27 8.63 -0.89 1.85
N GLY A 28 9.66 -1.73 1.70
CA GLY A 28 10.65 -2.04 2.75
C GLY A 28 10.08 -2.80 3.95
N ILE A 29 8.84 -3.30 3.87
CA ILE A 29 8.20 -4.05 4.96
C ILE A 29 8.57 -5.52 4.87
N GLN A 30 8.82 -6.14 6.01
CA GLN A 30 9.07 -7.57 6.12
C GLN A 30 7.83 -8.38 5.72
N ILE A 31 8.02 -9.29 4.77
CA ILE A 31 7.04 -10.32 4.40
C ILE A 31 7.09 -11.38 5.50
N ASN A 32 6.09 -11.41 6.37
CA ASN A 32 6.04 -12.34 7.48
C ASN A 32 5.46 -13.70 7.08
N GLU A 33 5.68 -14.70 7.92
CA GLU A 33 5.11 -16.02 7.71
C GLU A 33 3.63 -16.04 8.06
N CYS A 34 2.88 -16.88 7.34
CA CYS A 34 1.47 -17.12 7.62
C CYS A 34 1.19 -18.60 7.79
N PHE A 35 0.11 -18.89 8.52
CA PHE A 35 -0.33 -20.25 8.74
C PHE A 35 -1.44 -20.63 7.76
N LYS A 36 -1.40 -21.85 7.24
CA LYS A 36 -2.46 -22.41 6.37
C LYS A 36 -3.86 -22.20 6.96
N ARG A 37 -4.01 -22.32 8.28
CA ARG A 37 -5.30 -22.12 8.97
C ARG A 37 -5.88 -20.72 8.80
N GLU A 38 -5.03 -19.69 8.68
CA GLU A 38 -5.44 -18.29 8.53
C GLU A 38 -5.92 -18.04 7.10
N ILE A 39 -5.19 -18.56 6.12
CA ILE A 39 -5.57 -18.51 4.70
C ILE A 39 -6.91 -19.19 4.48
N LEU A 40 -7.12 -20.39 5.02
CA LEU A 40 -8.35 -21.16 4.82
C LEU A 40 -9.57 -20.59 5.56
N LYS A 41 -9.37 -19.69 6.53
CA LYS A 41 -10.50 -18.99 7.17
C LYS A 41 -11.10 -17.95 6.24
N GLU A 42 -10.30 -17.38 5.32
CA GLU A 42 -10.72 -16.31 4.42
C GLU A 42 -11.90 -16.74 3.55
N ARG A 43 -11.78 -17.89 2.88
CA ARG A 43 -12.70 -18.33 1.82
C ARG A 43 -13.13 -19.78 2.00
N ASP A 44 -14.44 -20.02 1.92
CA ASP A 44 -15.01 -21.34 2.14
C ASP A 44 -14.68 -22.31 1.00
N ASP A 45 -14.62 -21.82 -0.25
CA ASP A 45 -14.20 -22.60 -1.41
C ASP A 45 -12.73 -23.06 -1.32
N TRP A 46 -11.86 -22.21 -0.76
CA TRP A 46 -10.47 -22.59 -0.46
C TRP A 46 -10.41 -23.68 0.62
N LYS A 47 -11.20 -23.51 1.69
CA LYS A 47 -11.31 -24.50 2.79
C LYS A 47 -11.81 -25.85 2.29
N GLN A 48 -12.82 -25.86 1.42
CA GLN A 48 -13.35 -27.08 0.80
C GLN A 48 -12.31 -27.74 -0.09
N SER A 49 -11.65 -26.97 -0.97
CA SER A 49 -10.59 -27.46 -1.86
C SER A 49 -9.42 -28.07 -1.08
N ALA A 50 -9.09 -27.51 0.09
CA ALA A 50 -8.00 -27.99 0.94
C ALA A 50 -8.24 -29.34 1.60
N ARG A 51 -9.47 -29.85 1.61
CA ARG A 51 -9.79 -31.21 2.12
C ARG A 51 -9.18 -32.29 1.22
N TRP A 52 -9.16 -32.04 -0.09
CA TRP A 52 -8.76 -33.03 -1.09
C TRP A 52 -7.41 -32.69 -1.75
N ARG A 53 -6.95 -31.44 -1.65
CA ARG A 53 -5.71 -30.98 -2.29
C ARG A 53 -4.64 -30.59 -1.28
N LYS A 54 -3.40 -31.06 -1.52
CA LYS A 54 -2.21 -30.68 -0.73
C LYS A 54 -1.71 -29.26 -1.05
N CYS A 55 -2.03 -28.76 -2.25
CA CYS A 55 -1.67 -27.44 -2.74
C CYS A 55 -2.85 -26.84 -3.51
N LEU A 56 -3.08 -25.54 -3.38
CA LEU A 56 -4.12 -24.82 -4.13
C LEU A 56 -3.47 -23.67 -4.91
N PHE A 57 -3.88 -23.54 -6.16
CA PHE A 57 -3.45 -22.49 -7.07
C PHE A 57 -4.66 -21.74 -7.63
N THR A 58 -4.43 -20.50 -8.02
CA THR A 58 -5.29 -19.69 -8.87
C THR A 58 -4.44 -18.82 -9.80
N THR A 59 -5.04 -17.87 -10.50
CA THR A 59 -4.34 -16.87 -11.32
C THR A 59 -3.71 -15.79 -10.46
N ALA A 60 -2.60 -15.22 -10.92
CA ALA A 60 -1.98 -14.06 -10.29
C ALA A 60 -2.94 -12.87 -10.21
N ALA A 61 -3.67 -12.60 -11.29
CA ALA A 61 -4.61 -11.50 -11.38
C ALA A 61 -5.72 -11.57 -10.32
N GLU A 62 -6.28 -12.76 -10.05
CA GLU A 62 -7.30 -12.93 -9.01
C GLU A 62 -6.75 -12.54 -7.64
N LEU A 63 -5.53 -12.98 -7.32
CA LEU A 63 -4.93 -12.74 -6.00
C LEU A 63 -4.46 -11.28 -5.84
N GLU A 64 -3.94 -10.68 -6.90
CA GLU A 64 -3.51 -9.26 -6.94
C GLU A 64 -4.67 -8.29 -6.67
N HIS A 65 -5.88 -8.63 -7.13
CA HIS A 65 -7.09 -7.81 -6.96
C HIS A 65 -7.95 -8.25 -5.77
N MET A 66 -7.47 -9.22 -4.98
CA MET A 66 -8.23 -9.77 -3.87
C MET A 66 -8.29 -8.78 -2.70
N TYR A 67 -9.48 -8.65 -2.11
CA TYR A 67 -9.65 -8.02 -0.81
C TYR A 67 -9.84 -9.11 0.24
N PHE A 68 -8.93 -9.18 1.21
CA PHE A 68 -9.00 -10.11 2.33
C PHE A 68 -9.90 -9.54 3.42
N LYS A 69 -11.15 -9.99 3.46
CA LYS A 69 -12.20 -9.47 4.35
C LYS A 69 -12.05 -9.99 5.77
N LYS A 70 -11.75 -11.27 5.96
CA LYS A 70 -11.73 -11.88 7.30
C LYS A 70 -10.38 -11.72 7.99
N ASN A 71 -9.29 -11.74 7.23
CA ASN A 71 -7.96 -11.45 7.74
C ASN A 71 -7.21 -10.48 6.81
N PRO A 72 -7.33 -9.16 7.04
CA PRO A 72 -6.67 -8.15 6.22
C PRO A 72 -5.16 -8.40 6.08
N LEU A 73 -4.48 -8.91 7.11
CA LEU A 73 -3.04 -9.16 7.09
C LEU A 73 -2.57 -10.09 5.97
N LEU A 74 -3.45 -10.92 5.43
CA LEU A 74 -3.12 -11.86 4.36
C LEU A 74 -2.47 -11.18 3.16
N TRP A 75 -2.83 -9.92 2.85
CA TRP A 75 -2.20 -9.18 1.75
C TRP A 75 -0.66 -9.12 1.87
N SER A 76 -0.14 -9.03 3.09
CA SER A 76 1.29 -8.85 3.38
C SER A 76 2.10 -10.14 3.32
N TYR A 77 1.44 -11.29 3.22
CA TYR A 77 2.12 -12.58 3.15
C TYR A 77 2.35 -13.03 1.72
N TYR A 78 1.54 -12.55 0.77
CA TYR A 78 1.65 -12.91 -0.64
C TYR A 78 2.61 -12.00 -1.37
N TYR A 79 3.59 -12.63 -2.02
CA TYR A 79 4.63 -11.93 -2.76
C TYR A 79 4.98 -12.68 -4.04
N ARG A 80 5.59 -11.94 -4.96
CA ARG A 80 6.28 -12.43 -6.16
C ARG A 80 7.72 -11.95 -6.11
N ILE A 81 8.57 -12.53 -6.95
CA ILE A 81 10.01 -12.28 -6.97
C ILE A 81 10.40 -11.80 -8.37
N ILE A 82 11.20 -10.74 -8.43
CA ILE A 82 12.03 -10.48 -9.61
C ILE A 82 13.29 -11.33 -9.45
N LEU A 83 13.46 -12.29 -10.35
CA LEU A 83 14.59 -13.22 -10.37
C LEU A 83 15.65 -12.67 -11.30
N VAL A 84 16.86 -12.50 -10.76
CA VAL A 84 18.07 -12.16 -11.52
C VAL A 84 18.88 -13.45 -11.63
N GLU A 85 18.99 -13.97 -12.86
CA GLU A 85 19.70 -15.19 -13.21
C GLU A 85 20.80 -14.87 -14.24
N PRO A 86 21.85 -15.71 -14.36
CA PRO A 86 22.86 -15.52 -15.41
C PRO A 86 22.28 -15.50 -16.84
N GLN A 87 21.15 -16.17 -17.05
CA GLN A 87 20.47 -16.27 -18.34
C GLN A 87 19.53 -15.08 -18.63
N GLY A 88 19.30 -14.20 -17.64
CA GLY A 88 18.43 -13.05 -17.76
C GLY A 88 17.51 -12.87 -16.54
N GLU A 89 16.75 -11.79 -16.57
CA GLU A 89 15.81 -11.42 -15.52
C GLU A 89 14.39 -11.85 -15.88
N ARG A 90 13.63 -12.27 -14.88
CA ARG A 90 12.22 -12.61 -15.07
C ARG A 90 11.40 -12.47 -13.81
N LEU A 91 10.11 -12.30 -13.98
CA LEU A 91 9.14 -12.25 -12.90
C LEU A 91 8.63 -13.64 -12.54
N SER A 92 8.50 -13.94 -11.25
CA SER A 92 7.89 -15.17 -10.76
C SER A 92 6.37 -15.04 -10.62
N GLY A 93 5.71 -16.18 -10.41
CA GLY A 93 4.34 -16.19 -9.89
C GLY A 93 4.27 -15.78 -8.42
N ILE A 94 3.05 -15.80 -7.86
CA ILE A 94 2.78 -15.36 -6.49
C ILE A 94 2.73 -16.55 -5.54
N CYS A 95 3.24 -16.38 -4.33
CA CYS A 95 2.99 -17.33 -3.25
C CYS A 95 3.02 -16.67 -1.87
N PRO A 96 2.42 -17.31 -0.85
CA PRO A 96 2.55 -16.87 0.53
C PRO A 96 3.91 -17.28 1.08
N ARG A 97 4.45 -16.48 2.01
CA ARG A 97 5.53 -16.96 2.88
C ARG A 97 4.91 -17.91 3.92
N LEU A 98 5.02 -19.21 3.67
CA LEU A 98 4.61 -20.23 4.64
C LEU A 98 5.80 -20.58 5.53
N TYR A 99 5.53 -20.79 6.82
CA TYR A 99 6.53 -21.34 7.73
C TYR A 99 7.10 -22.65 7.17
N ASN A 100 8.43 -22.70 7.01
CA ASN A 100 9.14 -23.87 6.50
C ASN A 100 10.40 -24.10 7.34
N LYS A 101 10.45 -25.22 8.06
CA LYS A 101 11.61 -25.60 8.90
C LYS A 101 12.95 -25.62 8.16
N LYS A 102 12.95 -25.80 6.83
CA LYS A 102 14.17 -25.81 6.00
C LYS A 102 14.59 -24.43 5.50
N ASN A 103 13.81 -23.37 5.75
CA ASN A 103 14.05 -22.00 5.28
C ASN A 103 14.35 -21.86 3.77
N ILE A 104 13.93 -22.82 2.94
CA ILE A 104 14.12 -22.75 1.49
C ILE A 104 13.00 -21.90 0.89
N ASN A 105 13.36 -20.76 0.30
CA ASN A 105 12.42 -19.91 -0.43
C ASN A 105 12.17 -20.49 -1.82
N ARG A 106 10.89 -20.65 -2.19
CA ARG A 106 10.49 -21.19 -3.49
C ARG A 106 9.24 -20.52 -4.01
N VAL A 107 9.30 -20.07 -5.25
CA VAL A 107 8.19 -19.39 -5.93
C VAL A 107 7.79 -20.12 -7.21
N PRO A 108 6.52 -20.01 -7.66
CA PRO A 108 6.11 -20.52 -8.96
C PRO A 108 6.90 -19.86 -10.10
N VAL A 109 7.22 -20.62 -11.14
CA VAL A 109 7.95 -20.11 -12.31
C VAL A 109 7.07 -19.23 -13.20
N ASP A 110 5.80 -19.60 -13.36
CA ASP A 110 4.83 -18.89 -14.21
C ASP A 110 4.36 -17.57 -13.54
N PRO A 111 4.61 -16.40 -14.14
CA PRO A 111 4.21 -15.10 -13.59
C PRO A 111 2.70 -14.88 -13.52
N HIS A 112 1.91 -15.67 -14.23
CA HIS A 112 0.45 -15.60 -14.23
C HIS A 112 -0.19 -16.57 -13.22
N GLN A 113 0.61 -17.35 -12.49
CA GLN A 113 0.13 -18.30 -11.50
C GLN A 113 0.32 -17.78 -10.07
N ALA A 114 -0.67 -18.02 -9.22
CA ALA A 114 -0.62 -17.79 -7.79
C ALA A 114 -0.85 -19.07 -7.00
N ARG A 115 0.06 -19.41 -6.09
CA ARG A 115 -0.18 -20.44 -5.08
C ARG A 115 -0.89 -19.82 -3.89
N ILE A 116 -2.08 -20.31 -3.54
CA ILE A 116 -2.84 -19.87 -2.36
C ILE A 116 -2.28 -20.51 -1.08
N PHE A 117 -2.04 -21.83 -1.08
CA PHE A 117 -1.36 -22.51 0.02
C PHE A 117 -0.70 -23.80 -0.46
N GLY A 118 0.14 -24.38 0.41
CA GLY A 118 0.83 -25.63 0.17
C GLY A 118 2.33 -25.41 -0.02
N LEU A 119 3.14 -26.40 0.37
CA LEU A 119 4.59 -26.31 0.26
C LEU A 119 5.04 -26.48 -1.19
N ALA A 120 5.92 -25.60 -1.65
CA ALA A 120 6.60 -25.74 -2.92
C ALA A 120 7.51 -26.98 -2.93
N ARG A 121 7.29 -27.90 -3.87
CA ARG A 121 8.15 -29.06 -4.08
C ARG A 121 9.20 -28.75 -5.14
N LYS A 122 10.36 -29.42 -5.07
CA LYS A 122 11.42 -29.29 -6.09
C LYS A 122 10.91 -29.92 -7.38
N GLY A 123 11.13 -29.27 -8.52
CA GLY A 123 10.76 -29.79 -9.86
C GLY A 123 9.28 -29.65 -10.24
N SER A 124 8.41 -29.09 -9.37
CA SER A 124 6.97 -28.96 -9.65
C SER A 124 6.59 -27.58 -10.18
N GLY A 125 7.35 -27.04 -11.15
CA GLY A 125 7.15 -25.67 -11.66
C GLY A 125 7.49 -24.58 -10.63
N ASN A 126 8.39 -24.87 -9.67
CA ASN A 126 8.88 -23.91 -8.69
C ASN A 126 10.39 -23.75 -8.81
N VAL A 127 10.87 -22.56 -8.48
CA VAL A 127 12.28 -22.21 -8.49
C VAL A 127 12.70 -21.72 -7.11
N ASP A 128 13.90 -22.12 -6.67
CA ASP A 128 14.54 -21.65 -5.46
C ASP A 128 15.39 -20.41 -5.72
N PHE A 129 15.48 -19.52 -4.74
CA PHE A 129 16.25 -18.29 -4.86
C PHE A 129 16.88 -17.92 -3.51
N ARG A 130 17.97 -17.17 -3.58
CA ARG A 130 18.52 -16.45 -2.44
C ARG A 130 17.96 -15.03 -2.43
N VAL A 131 17.61 -14.51 -1.27
CA VAL A 131 17.10 -13.14 -1.13
C VAL A 131 18.24 -12.15 -1.43
N ALA A 132 17.93 -11.11 -2.21
CA ALA A 132 18.85 -10.02 -2.52
C ALA A 132 19.24 -9.22 -1.27
N LYS A 133 20.50 -8.77 -1.21
CA LYS A 133 21.05 -7.97 -0.10
C LYS A 133 20.86 -6.46 -0.33
N VAL A 134 19.61 -6.02 -0.38
CA VAL A 134 19.23 -4.68 -0.89
C VAL A 134 19.70 -3.49 -0.03
N ALA A 135 19.72 -3.63 1.30
CA ALA A 135 19.99 -2.51 2.22
C ALA A 135 21.14 -2.79 3.20
N VAL A 136 21.96 -3.80 2.92
CA VAL A 136 23.05 -4.24 3.80
C VAL A 136 24.38 -4.03 3.10
N ASN A 137 25.35 -3.43 3.80
CA ASN A 137 26.73 -3.25 3.32
C ASN A 137 27.53 -4.56 3.42
N THR A 138 27.05 -5.62 2.78
CA THR A 138 27.76 -6.92 2.73
C THR A 138 28.28 -7.18 1.32
N GLU A 139 29.10 -8.23 1.16
CA GLU A 139 29.66 -8.61 -0.13
C GLU A 139 28.58 -8.63 -1.23
N PRO A 140 28.86 -8.09 -2.43
CA PRO A 140 27.90 -8.05 -3.52
C PRO A 140 27.42 -9.44 -3.88
N ASP A 141 26.18 -9.53 -4.36
CA ASP A 141 25.57 -10.80 -4.71
C ASP A 141 26.42 -11.55 -5.75
N ARG A 142 26.75 -12.82 -5.45
CA ARG A 142 27.64 -13.62 -6.29
C ARG A 142 26.99 -13.93 -7.64
N PRO A 143 27.69 -13.77 -8.78
CA PRO A 143 27.11 -13.92 -10.12
C PRO A 143 26.54 -15.31 -10.46
N LYS A 144 26.88 -16.34 -9.68
CA LYS A 144 26.50 -17.74 -9.96
C LYS A 144 25.19 -18.15 -9.29
N GLU A 145 24.62 -17.30 -8.43
CA GLU A 145 23.42 -17.64 -7.66
C GLU A 145 22.19 -16.94 -8.24
N ARG A 146 21.03 -17.61 -8.10
CA ARG A 146 19.75 -17.00 -8.45
C ARG A 146 19.32 -16.06 -7.33
N ILE A 147 19.32 -14.77 -7.63
CA ILE A 147 18.98 -13.73 -6.68
C ILE A 147 17.52 -13.33 -6.87
N GLY A 148 16.81 -13.15 -5.76
CA GLY A 148 15.40 -12.78 -5.76
C GLY A 148 15.14 -11.49 -5.00
N TYR A 149 14.48 -10.55 -5.66
CA TYR A 149 14.00 -9.29 -5.10
C TYR A 149 12.49 -9.41 -4.82
N PRO A 150 12.07 -9.56 -3.55
CA PRO A 150 10.68 -9.82 -3.23
C PRO A 150 9.82 -8.57 -3.30
N ILE A 151 8.60 -8.71 -3.82
CA ILE A 151 7.61 -7.64 -3.82
C ILE A 151 6.23 -8.21 -3.44
N HIS A 152 5.53 -7.58 -2.50
CA HIS A 152 4.15 -7.97 -2.18
C HIS A 152 3.29 -7.92 -3.44
N ALA A 153 2.35 -8.86 -3.58
CA ALA A 153 1.44 -8.90 -4.73
C ALA A 153 0.71 -7.56 -4.93
N HIS A 154 0.24 -6.95 -3.84
CA HIS A 154 -0.44 -5.65 -3.91
C HIS A 154 0.52 -4.48 -4.19
N CYS A 155 1.75 -4.53 -3.69
CA CYS A 155 2.76 -3.51 -4.01
C CYS A 155 3.19 -3.59 -5.48
N TRP A 156 3.17 -4.78 -6.09
CA TRP A 156 3.39 -4.97 -7.52
C TRP A 156 2.30 -4.26 -8.33
N VAL A 157 1.02 -4.36 -7.95
CA VAL A 157 -0.04 -3.60 -8.63
C VAL A 157 0.16 -2.08 -8.47
N ILE A 158 0.57 -1.62 -7.29
CA ILE A 158 0.85 -0.18 -7.06
C ILE A 158 2.05 0.30 -7.91
N LEU A 159 3.06 -0.55 -8.12
CA LEU A 159 4.20 -0.25 -8.99
C LEU A 159 3.77 0.12 -10.42
N ASP A 160 2.72 -0.52 -10.94
CA ASP A 160 2.16 -0.19 -12.26
C ASP A 160 1.68 1.26 -12.32
N ARG A 161 1.00 1.72 -11.25
CA ARG A 161 0.48 3.09 -11.16
C ARG A 161 1.58 4.15 -11.09
N VAL A 162 2.77 3.79 -10.59
CA VAL A 162 3.87 4.75 -10.38
C VAL A 162 4.85 4.77 -11.56
N ILE A 163 5.26 3.59 -12.03
CA ILE A 163 6.32 3.41 -13.04
C ILE A 163 5.78 2.75 -14.32
N GLY A 164 4.85 1.81 -14.18
CA GLY A 164 4.32 0.99 -15.28
C GLY A 164 5.00 -0.37 -15.38
N HIS A 165 4.20 -1.43 -15.44
CA HIS A 165 4.67 -2.82 -15.54
C HIS A 165 5.45 -3.07 -16.81
N GLU A 166 5.01 -2.53 -17.95
CA GLU A 166 5.70 -2.72 -19.23
C GLU A 166 7.13 -2.18 -19.18
N MET A 167 7.30 -0.97 -18.64
CA MET A 167 8.60 -0.34 -18.49
C MET A 167 9.50 -1.13 -17.54
N VAL A 168 8.98 -1.50 -16.36
CA VAL A 168 9.75 -2.26 -15.37
C VAL A 168 10.13 -3.65 -15.90
N GLN A 169 9.21 -4.36 -16.56
CA GLN A 169 9.47 -5.70 -17.08
C GLN A 169 10.49 -5.69 -18.22
N LYS A 170 10.53 -4.63 -19.02
CA LYS A 170 11.53 -4.45 -20.07
C LYS A 170 12.93 -4.18 -19.50
N HIS A 171 13.01 -3.55 -18.32
CA HIS A 171 14.25 -3.09 -17.69
C HIS A 171 14.41 -3.60 -16.25
N LEU A 172 14.17 -4.91 -16.03
CA LEU A 172 14.17 -5.49 -14.68
C LEU A 172 15.52 -5.33 -13.97
N ARG A 173 16.64 -5.40 -14.70
CA ARG A 173 17.99 -5.25 -14.15
C ARG A 173 18.24 -3.83 -13.63
N GLU A 174 17.87 -2.83 -14.41
CA GLU A 174 17.97 -1.42 -14.04
C GLU A 174 17.06 -1.14 -12.84
N PHE A 175 15.85 -1.72 -12.85
CA PHE A 175 14.91 -1.58 -11.75
C PHE A 175 15.46 -2.16 -10.44
N THR A 176 16.06 -3.36 -10.45
CA THR A 176 16.66 -3.93 -9.24
C THR A 176 17.87 -3.12 -8.74
N ARG A 177 18.67 -2.54 -9.65
CA ARG A 177 19.76 -1.63 -9.29
C ARG A 177 19.26 -0.32 -8.68
N ALA A 178 18.18 0.24 -9.22
CA ALA A 178 17.52 1.43 -8.66
C ALA A 178 16.98 1.18 -7.25
N VAL A 179 16.39 0.00 -7.03
CA VAL A 179 15.95 -0.46 -5.70
C VAL A 179 17.10 -0.48 -4.70
N GLU A 180 18.24 -1.05 -5.05
CA GLU A 180 19.44 -1.08 -4.19
C GLU A 180 19.98 0.33 -3.91
N ALA A 181 20.07 1.17 -4.94
CA ALA A 181 20.52 2.55 -4.80
C ALA A 181 19.60 3.37 -3.87
N TYR A 182 18.28 3.20 -4.00
CA TYR A 182 17.31 3.87 -3.13
C TYR A 182 17.41 3.38 -1.68
N TRP A 183 17.38 2.07 -1.45
CA TRP A 183 17.32 1.53 -0.09
C TRP A 183 18.65 1.60 0.66
N SER A 184 19.79 1.58 -0.03
CA SER A 184 21.10 1.85 0.60
C SER A 184 21.15 3.26 1.22
N ARG A 185 20.52 4.25 0.58
CA ARG A 185 20.38 5.63 1.10
C ARG A 185 19.29 5.74 2.17
N ASN A 186 18.28 4.86 2.14
CA ASN A 186 17.09 4.89 3.00
C ASN A 186 17.04 3.71 4.01
N ARG A 187 18.20 3.22 4.45
CA ARG A 187 18.35 2.00 5.26
C ARG A 187 17.54 1.98 6.55
N ILE A 188 17.33 3.15 7.18
CA ILE A 188 16.59 3.27 8.44
C ILE A 188 15.13 2.84 8.33
N TYR A 189 14.58 2.88 7.11
CA TYR A 189 13.22 2.45 6.83
C TYR A 189 13.17 0.99 6.36
N TRP A 190 14.27 0.36 5.99
CA TRP A 190 14.28 -1.03 5.52
C TRP A 190 14.00 -2.03 6.64
N GLY A 191 13.28 -3.12 6.32
CA GLY A 191 12.94 -4.15 7.31
C GLY A 191 11.92 -3.71 8.35
N SER A 192 11.08 -2.73 8.00
CA SER A 192 9.98 -2.27 8.86
C SER A 192 9.00 -3.40 9.12
N ILE A 193 8.45 -3.43 10.34
CA ILE A 193 7.36 -4.33 10.68
C ILE A 193 6.02 -3.71 10.25
N LEU A 194 5.05 -4.58 9.95
CA LEU A 194 3.75 -4.14 9.46
C LEU A 194 2.92 -3.42 10.53
N GLY A 195 3.02 -3.86 11.78
CA GLY A 195 2.31 -3.27 12.90
C GLY A 195 3.19 -2.35 13.74
N HIS A 196 2.56 -1.52 14.56
CA HIS A 196 3.24 -0.65 15.50
C HIS A 196 2.34 -0.41 16.72
N ASP A 197 2.96 0.11 17.79
CA ASP A 197 2.27 0.50 19.01
C ASP A 197 1.64 1.90 18.87
N THR A 198 0.52 2.17 19.55
CA THR A 198 -0.17 3.47 19.54
C THR A 198 0.71 4.62 20.02
N CYS A 199 1.75 4.32 20.81
CA CYS A 199 2.72 5.29 21.31
C CYS A 199 3.74 5.80 20.27
N CYS A 200 3.71 5.33 19.02
CA CYS A 200 4.49 6.02 17.98
C CYS A 200 3.82 7.37 17.66
N GLY A 201 4.58 8.47 17.61
CA GLY A 201 4.06 9.84 17.47
C GLY A 201 3.19 10.14 16.23
N ILE A 202 2.91 9.13 15.41
CA ILE A 202 1.98 9.17 14.26
C ILE A 202 0.55 8.82 14.69
N CYS A 203 0.33 7.90 15.65
CA CYS A 203 -1.00 7.48 16.10
C CYS A 203 -1.30 7.92 17.55
N SER A 204 -0.56 8.88 18.13
CA SER A 204 -0.83 9.38 19.49
C SER A 204 -2.15 10.17 19.54
N LEU A 205 -3.18 9.51 20.06
CA LEU A 205 -4.39 10.11 20.61
C LEU A 205 -4.12 10.44 22.09
N GLU A 206 -4.40 11.68 22.51
CA GLU A 206 -4.28 12.12 23.92
C GLU A 206 -5.21 11.37 24.89
N THR A 207 -6.11 10.53 24.37
CA THR A 207 -7.13 9.81 25.15
C THR A 207 -6.87 8.31 25.30
N CYS A 208 -5.73 7.78 24.85
CA CYS A 208 -5.44 6.35 24.92
C CYS A 208 -4.99 5.90 26.32
N HIS A 209 -5.88 6.01 27.32
CA HIS A 209 -5.67 5.53 28.69
C HIS A 209 -6.02 4.03 28.89
N GLN A 210 -6.24 3.26 27.82
CA GLN A 210 -6.58 1.83 27.93
C GLN A 210 -5.74 0.98 26.98
N TRP A 211 -4.66 0.38 27.53
CA TRP A 211 -3.82 -0.69 26.96
C TRP A 211 -3.21 -0.42 25.56
N PRO A 212 -2.02 -0.97 25.23
CA PRO A 212 -1.44 -0.75 23.90
C PRO A 212 -2.31 -1.43 22.82
N LEU A 213 -3.06 -0.63 22.06
CA LEU A 213 -3.76 -1.04 20.85
C LEU A 213 -2.70 -1.24 19.75
N PHE A 214 -2.41 -2.50 19.40
CA PHE A 214 -1.48 -2.81 18.33
C PHE A 214 -2.18 -2.68 16.98
N HIS A 215 -1.72 -1.77 16.12
CA HIS A 215 -2.32 -1.59 14.80
C HIS A 215 -1.76 -2.57 13.78
N PHE A 216 -2.64 -3.16 12.99
CA PHE A 216 -2.30 -4.06 11.89
C PHE A 216 -2.87 -3.50 10.60
N SER A 217 -2.01 -2.94 9.75
CA SER A 217 -2.47 -2.24 8.57
C SER A 217 -3.03 -3.19 7.50
N GLY A 218 -4.22 -2.82 7.01
CA GLY A 218 -4.86 -3.40 5.84
C GLY A 218 -4.08 -3.18 4.55
N SER A 219 -4.67 -3.65 3.45
CA SER A 219 -4.08 -3.61 2.12
C SER A 219 -3.81 -2.17 1.67
N PRO A 220 -2.60 -1.84 1.16
CA PRO A 220 -2.35 -0.53 0.58
C PRO A 220 -3.03 -0.36 -0.78
N LEU A 221 -3.52 -1.43 -1.40
CA LEU A 221 -4.14 -1.38 -2.74
C LEU A 221 -5.65 -1.15 -2.66
N ARG A 222 -6.37 -1.94 -1.86
CA ARG A 222 -7.84 -1.89 -1.78
C ARG A 222 -8.26 -1.48 -0.38
N ILE A 223 -8.76 -0.25 -0.26
CA ILE A 223 -9.08 0.37 1.01
C ILE A 223 -10.60 0.53 1.11
N PRO A 224 -11.28 -0.26 1.97
CA PRO A 224 -12.74 -0.29 2.02
C PRO A 224 -13.40 1.06 2.29
N GLY A 225 -12.79 1.90 3.13
CA GLY A 225 -13.32 3.24 3.41
C GLY A 225 -13.35 4.13 2.16
N ILE A 226 -12.31 4.05 1.31
CA ILE A 226 -12.27 4.77 0.03
C ILE A 226 -13.32 4.18 -0.92
N LEU A 227 -13.41 2.85 -1.04
CA LEU A 227 -14.41 2.21 -1.90
C LEU A 227 -15.85 2.57 -1.49
N GLY A 228 -16.15 2.57 -0.18
CA GLY A 228 -17.45 2.98 0.35
C GLY A 228 -17.75 4.45 0.08
N LEU A 229 -16.74 5.32 0.17
CA LEU A 229 -16.86 6.74 -0.19
C LEU A 229 -17.14 6.94 -1.67
N ILE A 230 -16.47 6.18 -2.56
CA ILE A 230 -16.74 6.20 -4.00
C ILE A 230 -18.19 5.78 -4.28
N THR A 231 -18.65 4.68 -3.66
CA THR A 231 -20.04 4.23 -3.80
C THR A 231 -21.00 5.34 -3.39
N LYS A 232 -20.83 5.92 -2.19
CA LYS A 232 -21.67 7.03 -1.71
C LYS A 232 -21.65 8.23 -2.66
N ALA A 233 -20.46 8.66 -3.11
CA ALA A 233 -20.32 9.83 -3.97
C ALA A 233 -20.89 9.62 -5.39
N THR A 234 -20.99 8.37 -5.86
CA THR A 234 -21.56 8.04 -7.16
C THR A 234 -23.09 7.81 -7.10
N GLU A 235 -23.60 7.31 -5.97
CA GLU A 235 -25.04 7.13 -5.71
C GLU A 235 -25.76 8.44 -5.34
N CYS A 236 -25.08 9.37 -4.65
CA CYS A 236 -25.65 10.67 -4.23
C CYS A 236 -25.90 11.67 -5.38
N THR A 237 -25.87 11.24 -6.63
CA THR A 237 -26.08 12.10 -7.81
C THR A 237 -27.55 12.52 -8.02
N GLY A 238 -28.47 12.12 -7.12
CA GLY A 238 -29.92 12.27 -7.33
C GLY A 238 -30.80 12.73 -6.15
N VAL A 239 -30.30 13.50 -5.16
CA VAL A 239 -31.16 13.93 -4.02
C VAL A 239 -31.58 15.40 -4.13
N GLY A 240 -32.85 15.60 -4.48
CA GLY A 240 -33.78 16.55 -3.86
C GLY A 240 -33.51 18.06 -3.98
N ARG A 241 -34.18 18.72 -4.94
CA ARG A 241 -34.34 20.18 -4.97
C ARG A 241 -35.12 20.65 -3.74
N VAL A 242 -34.51 21.50 -2.93
CA VAL A 242 -35.23 22.48 -2.12
C VAL A 242 -34.83 23.86 -2.64
N GLU A 243 -35.69 24.46 -3.48
CA GLU A 243 -35.51 25.83 -3.94
C GLU A 243 -35.95 26.79 -2.84
N LEU A 244 -35.01 27.24 -2.03
CA LEU A 244 -35.19 28.43 -1.19
C LEU A 244 -34.50 29.60 -1.88
N ARG A 245 -35.24 30.28 -2.77
CA ARG A 245 -34.80 31.56 -3.37
C ARG A 245 -34.85 32.67 -2.32
N ARG A 246 -33.72 33.35 -2.10
CA ARG A 246 -33.67 34.77 -1.72
C ARG A 246 -32.47 35.44 -2.40
N ASP A 247 -32.75 36.50 -3.16
CA ASP A 247 -31.78 37.33 -3.88
C ASP A 247 -31.01 38.25 -2.90
N SER A 248 -30.06 37.69 -2.17
CA SER A 248 -29.10 38.47 -1.37
C SER A 248 -27.70 38.27 -1.90
N VAL A 249 -26.94 39.37 -2.04
CA VAL A 249 -25.52 39.37 -2.45
C VAL A 249 -24.66 38.54 -1.48
N ILE A 250 -25.08 38.43 -0.21
CA ILE A 250 -24.42 37.59 0.80
C ILE A 250 -24.66 36.10 0.53
N VAL A 251 -25.82 35.76 -0.06
CA VAL A 251 -26.22 34.38 -0.36
C VAL A 251 -25.62 33.91 -1.69
N ASN A 252 -25.43 34.83 -2.65
CA ASN A 252 -24.87 34.52 -3.97
C ASN A 252 -23.69 35.43 -4.31
N PRO A 253 -22.53 35.31 -3.62
CA PRO A 253 -21.34 36.06 -3.99
C PRO A 253 -20.78 35.58 -5.33
N PRO A 254 -19.93 36.38 -5.99
CA PRO A 254 -19.08 35.92 -7.08
C PRO A 254 -18.33 34.63 -6.71
N LEU A 255 -18.16 33.72 -7.67
CA LEU A 255 -17.60 32.39 -7.42
C LEU A 255 -16.18 32.44 -6.82
N ASP A 256 -15.36 33.36 -7.30
CA ASP A 256 -14.02 33.63 -6.78
C ASP A 256 -14.06 34.04 -5.31
N VAL A 257 -15.02 34.89 -4.91
CA VAL A 257 -15.23 35.27 -3.51
C VAL A 257 -15.69 34.08 -2.67
N ALA A 258 -16.60 33.23 -3.18
CA ALA A 258 -17.03 32.02 -2.49
C ALA A 258 -15.86 31.04 -2.25
N ILE A 259 -15.01 30.85 -3.26
CA ILE A 259 -13.79 30.03 -3.17
C ILE A 259 -12.85 30.60 -2.12
N LEU A 260 -12.57 31.92 -2.16
CA LEU A 260 -11.70 32.57 -1.18
C LEU A 260 -12.21 32.42 0.25
N ILE A 261 -13.51 32.49 0.48
CA ILE A 261 -14.11 32.29 1.80
C ILE A 261 -13.89 30.85 2.28
N VAL A 262 -14.13 29.87 1.42
CA VAL A 262 -13.88 28.46 1.78
C VAL A 262 -12.39 28.23 2.03
N ASP A 263 -11.52 28.71 1.15
CA ASP A 263 -10.07 28.61 1.32
C ASP A 263 -9.59 29.30 2.61
N GLN A 264 -10.21 30.41 3.01
CA GLN A 264 -9.90 31.06 4.28
C GLN A 264 -10.24 30.19 5.49
N ILE A 265 -11.32 29.40 5.45
CA ILE A 265 -11.65 28.43 6.51
C ILE A 265 -10.55 27.38 6.62
N TYR A 266 -10.05 26.88 5.48
CA TYR A 266 -8.96 25.90 5.45
C TYR A 266 -7.59 26.50 5.81
N GLY A 267 -7.32 27.75 5.43
CA GLY A 267 -6.02 28.39 5.64
C GLY A 267 -5.83 28.98 7.04
N SER A 268 -6.92 29.25 7.77
CA SER A 268 -6.86 29.88 9.09
C SER A 268 -6.76 28.90 10.26
N ARG A 269 -6.94 27.59 10.02
CA ARG A 269 -7.00 26.56 11.07
C ARG A 269 -6.30 25.27 10.64
N PRO A 270 -5.75 24.47 11.56
CA PRO A 270 -5.35 23.10 11.26
C PRO A 270 -6.54 22.29 10.74
N CYS A 271 -6.27 21.35 9.82
CA CYS A 271 -7.30 20.44 9.32
C CYS A 271 -7.94 19.68 10.50
N SER A 272 -9.27 19.81 10.66
CA SER A 272 -10.02 19.25 11.79
C SER A 272 -11.46 18.90 11.41
N LEU A 273 -12.11 18.06 12.22
CA LEU A 273 -13.52 17.71 12.00
C LEU A 273 -14.44 18.93 12.11
N GLU A 274 -14.09 19.89 12.98
CA GLU A 274 -14.84 21.15 13.12
C GLU A 274 -14.76 21.98 11.84
N MET A 275 -13.56 22.13 11.27
CA MET A 275 -13.35 22.85 10.00
C MET A 275 -14.15 22.22 8.85
N LEU A 276 -14.17 20.89 8.74
CA LEU A 276 -14.98 20.18 7.73
C LEU A 276 -16.47 20.40 7.95
N ARG A 277 -16.92 20.40 9.21
CA ARG A 277 -18.32 20.66 9.57
C ARG A 277 -18.72 22.11 9.25
N ASP A 278 -17.88 23.08 9.58
CA ASP A 278 -18.08 24.50 9.25
C ASP A 278 -18.20 24.70 7.74
N THR A 279 -17.31 24.04 6.97
CA THR A 279 -17.36 24.08 5.50
C THR A 279 -18.67 23.49 4.97
N ARG A 280 -19.12 22.34 5.47
CA ARG A 280 -20.41 21.74 5.09
C ARG A 280 -21.58 22.65 5.42
N ASN A 281 -21.61 23.18 6.64
CA ASN A 281 -22.66 24.09 7.10
C ASN A 281 -22.71 25.37 6.26
N LEU A 282 -21.56 25.94 5.90
CA LEU A 282 -21.47 27.12 5.04
C LEU A 282 -22.08 26.82 3.66
N LEU A 283 -21.62 25.76 3.00
CA LEU A 283 -22.09 25.38 1.67
C LEU A 283 -23.59 25.06 1.67
N GLU A 284 -24.10 24.42 2.72
CA GLU A 284 -25.52 24.10 2.87
C GLU A 284 -26.36 25.34 3.19
N ALA A 285 -25.94 26.18 4.14
CA ALA A 285 -26.68 27.38 4.54
C ALA A 285 -26.84 28.38 3.39
N PHE A 286 -25.79 28.55 2.58
CA PHE A 286 -25.80 29.46 1.44
C PHE A 286 -26.09 28.77 0.11
N GLN A 287 -26.31 27.45 0.10
CA GLN A 287 -26.53 26.65 -1.11
C GLN A 287 -25.42 26.82 -2.17
N TRP A 288 -24.19 27.10 -1.73
CA TRP A 288 -23.06 27.33 -2.63
C TRP A 288 -22.65 26.05 -3.34
N LYS A 289 -22.44 26.19 -4.66
CA LYS A 289 -21.93 25.12 -5.52
C LYS A 289 -20.60 25.55 -6.09
N LEU A 290 -19.53 25.01 -5.53
CA LEU A 290 -18.19 25.17 -6.09
C LEU A 290 -17.95 24.17 -7.23
N PRO A 291 -17.18 24.54 -8.25
CA PRO A 291 -16.87 23.66 -9.37
C PRO A 291 -16.23 22.33 -8.94
N ASP A 292 -16.49 21.27 -9.69
CA ASP A 292 -15.83 19.97 -9.50
C ASP A 292 -14.30 20.09 -9.55
N THR A 293 -13.77 20.97 -10.41
CA THR A 293 -12.34 21.20 -10.54
C THR A 293 -11.72 21.64 -9.22
N TYR A 294 -12.41 22.50 -8.46
CA TYR A 294 -11.98 22.94 -7.13
C TYR A 294 -11.87 21.76 -6.15
N TRP A 295 -12.90 20.91 -6.09
CA TRP A 295 -12.88 19.74 -5.21
C TRP A 295 -11.85 18.69 -5.60
N ARG A 296 -11.64 18.49 -6.91
CA ARG A 296 -10.64 17.55 -7.44
C ARG A 296 -9.22 18.01 -7.09
N THR A 297 -8.91 19.30 -7.22
CA THR A 297 -7.56 19.83 -6.91
C THR A 297 -7.21 19.74 -5.43
N ARG A 298 -8.20 19.63 -4.55
CA ARG A 298 -7.99 19.52 -3.10
C ARG A 298 -7.71 18.09 -2.64
N CYS A 299 -8.09 17.09 -3.42
CA CYS A 299 -7.79 15.72 -3.10
C CYS A 299 -6.38 15.36 -3.60
N GLU A 300 -5.55 14.73 -2.76
CA GLU A 300 -4.22 14.26 -3.17
C GLU A 300 -4.33 13.02 -4.07
N SER A 301 -4.41 13.24 -5.39
CA SER A 301 -4.61 12.17 -6.39
C SER A 301 -3.52 11.11 -6.35
N ARG A 302 -2.28 11.49 -5.98
CA ARG A 302 -1.17 10.53 -5.84
C ARG A 302 -1.46 9.49 -4.76
N LEU A 303 -2.10 9.90 -3.65
CA LEU A 303 -2.43 9.03 -2.54
C LEU A 303 -3.75 8.26 -2.77
N VAL A 304 -4.66 8.85 -3.54
CA VAL A 304 -5.97 8.27 -3.87
C VAL A 304 -6.10 8.11 -5.38
N PHE A 305 -5.33 7.16 -5.93
CA PHE A 305 -5.31 6.89 -7.38
C PHE A 305 -6.66 6.40 -7.93
N GLU A 306 -7.62 6.02 -7.06
CA GLU A 306 -8.98 5.72 -7.49
C GLU A 306 -9.67 6.94 -8.11
N MET A 307 -9.24 8.16 -7.79
CA MET A 307 -9.72 9.37 -8.44
C MET A 307 -9.41 9.41 -9.94
N ASP A 308 -8.17 9.06 -10.31
CA ASP A 308 -7.77 9.03 -11.72
C ASP A 308 -8.57 7.98 -12.48
N ASP A 309 -8.89 6.84 -11.84
CA ASP A 309 -9.76 5.81 -12.40
C ASP A 309 -11.17 6.36 -12.65
N LEU A 310 -11.77 7.06 -11.67
CA LEU A 310 -13.09 7.67 -11.81
C LEU A 310 -13.15 8.73 -12.92
N ILE A 311 -12.12 9.57 -13.03
CA ILE A 311 -12.01 10.60 -14.05
C ILE A 311 -11.88 9.95 -15.43
N ARG A 312 -10.99 8.96 -15.57
CA ARG A 312 -10.76 8.25 -16.84
C ARG A 312 -11.99 7.49 -17.30
N GLU A 313 -12.73 6.89 -16.38
CA GLU A 313 -13.99 6.17 -16.66
C GLU A 313 -15.18 7.11 -16.90
N ASN A 314 -14.99 8.44 -16.78
CA ASN A 314 -16.04 9.45 -16.88
C ASN A 314 -17.26 9.13 -16.00
N ARG A 315 -17.02 8.61 -14.80
CA ARG A 315 -18.09 8.25 -13.87
C ARG A 315 -18.69 9.51 -13.24
N PRO A 316 -20.03 9.61 -13.13
CA PRO A 316 -20.65 10.73 -12.44
C PRO A 316 -20.36 10.62 -10.94
N VAL A 317 -19.64 11.61 -10.40
CA VAL A 317 -19.19 11.64 -9.01
C VAL A 317 -19.56 12.99 -8.41
N ASN A 318 -20.17 12.99 -7.23
CA ASN A 318 -20.29 14.19 -6.42
C ASN A 318 -18.94 14.50 -5.76
N TRP A 319 -18.11 15.30 -6.44
CA TRP A 319 -16.73 15.58 -6.02
C TRP A 319 -16.64 16.32 -4.68
N LYS A 320 -17.64 17.13 -4.34
CA LYS A 320 -17.76 17.77 -3.02
C LYS A 320 -17.87 16.73 -1.91
N GLU A 321 -18.83 15.80 -2.03
CA GLU A 321 -19.03 14.74 -1.03
C GLU A 321 -17.83 13.79 -0.95
N PHE A 322 -17.23 13.48 -2.09
CA PHE A 322 -16.00 12.69 -2.14
C PHE A 322 -14.84 13.39 -1.42
N CYS A 323 -14.55 14.65 -1.74
CA CYS A 323 -13.44 15.40 -1.14
C CYS A 323 -13.60 15.53 0.37
N LEU A 324 -14.75 16.01 0.84
CA LEU A 324 -14.99 16.22 2.27
C LEU A 324 -15.01 14.91 3.05
N GLY A 325 -15.57 13.84 2.47
CA GLY A 325 -15.55 12.51 3.08
C GLY A 325 -14.15 11.90 3.13
N LEU A 326 -13.30 12.17 2.14
CA LEU A 326 -11.91 11.73 2.14
C LEU A 326 -11.12 12.46 3.22
N GLU A 327 -11.23 13.79 3.30
CA GLU A 327 -10.58 14.60 4.34
C GLU A 327 -10.99 14.09 5.75
N GLU A 328 -12.28 13.77 5.95
CA GLU A 328 -12.78 13.21 7.21
C GLU A 328 -12.15 11.84 7.54
N LEU A 329 -12.05 10.93 6.56
CA LEU A 329 -11.37 9.65 6.76
C LEU A 329 -9.88 9.83 7.11
N LEU A 330 -9.20 10.76 6.47
CA LEU A 330 -7.78 11.03 6.71
C LEU A 330 -7.50 11.62 8.10
N LEU A 331 -8.49 12.29 8.71
CA LEU A 331 -8.38 12.83 10.08
C LEU A 331 -8.50 11.73 11.15
N ASP A 332 -9.18 10.63 10.85
CA ASP A 332 -9.24 9.48 11.75
C ASP A 332 -7.89 8.73 11.72
N LYS A 333 -7.06 9.00 12.72
CA LYS A 333 -5.73 8.38 12.86
C LYS A 333 -5.81 6.85 12.97
N ASP A 334 -6.80 6.32 13.67
CA ASP A 334 -6.96 4.88 13.85
C ASP A 334 -7.36 4.23 12.53
N TRP A 335 -8.30 4.84 11.80
CA TRP A 335 -8.63 4.42 10.44
C TRP A 335 -7.43 4.52 9.51
N PHE A 336 -6.67 5.62 9.53
CA PHE A 336 -5.49 5.80 8.68
C PHE A 336 -4.42 4.72 8.95
N CYS A 337 -4.18 4.39 10.23
CA CYS A 337 -3.22 3.38 10.64
C CYS A 337 -3.71 1.94 10.28
N ASN A 338 -5.01 1.63 10.40
CA ASN A 338 -5.56 0.27 10.18
C ASN A 338 -6.07 -0.01 8.76
N SER A 339 -6.48 1.00 7.99
CA SER A 339 -7.09 0.85 6.66
C SER A 339 -6.13 0.36 5.59
N GLY A 340 -4.83 0.62 5.76
CA GLY A 340 -3.80 0.44 4.74
C GLY A 340 -3.27 1.75 4.15
N MET A 341 -3.88 2.89 4.47
CA MET A 341 -3.46 4.22 3.97
C MET A 341 -2.03 4.57 4.34
N ARG A 342 -1.60 4.34 5.58
CA ARG A 342 -0.19 4.55 5.98
C ARG A 342 0.77 3.75 5.11
N ILE A 343 0.44 2.49 4.83
CA ILE A 343 1.27 1.60 4.03
C ILE A 343 1.25 2.03 2.56
N ARG A 344 0.11 2.50 2.06
CA ARG A 344 -0.01 3.09 0.73
C ARG A 344 0.90 4.29 0.58
N LEU A 345 0.80 5.28 1.47
CA LEU A 345 1.66 6.47 1.50
C LEU A 345 3.14 6.06 1.44
N ARG A 346 3.56 5.18 2.36
CA ARG A 346 4.93 4.68 2.42
C ARG A 346 5.38 3.99 1.13
N THR A 347 4.52 3.16 0.54
CA THR A 347 4.81 2.44 -0.72
C THR A 347 4.98 3.43 -1.86
N LEU A 348 4.09 4.41 -1.98
CA LEU A 348 4.15 5.46 -3.01
C LEU A 348 5.39 6.35 -2.86
N THR A 349 5.74 6.75 -1.64
CA THR A 349 6.98 7.50 -1.35
C THR A 349 8.21 6.72 -1.79
N SER A 350 8.28 5.44 -1.41
CA SER A 350 9.43 4.60 -1.74
C SER A 350 9.53 4.34 -3.24
N LEU A 351 8.42 4.02 -3.89
CA LEU A 351 8.38 3.83 -5.34
C LEU A 351 8.68 5.12 -6.12
N GLY A 352 8.32 6.29 -5.60
CA GLY A 352 8.69 7.58 -6.17
C GLY A 352 10.21 7.76 -6.22
N GLY A 353 10.90 7.53 -5.10
CA GLY A 353 12.37 7.63 -5.07
C GLY A 353 13.07 6.51 -5.87
N ILE A 354 12.49 5.31 -5.93
CA ILE A 354 12.99 4.24 -6.81
C ILE A 354 12.81 4.62 -8.28
N LYS A 355 11.67 5.24 -8.66
CA LYS A 355 11.40 5.70 -10.01
C LYS A 355 12.45 6.70 -10.49
N GLU A 356 12.80 7.67 -9.66
CA GLU A 356 13.86 8.65 -9.98
C GLU A 356 15.17 7.94 -10.31
N CYS A 357 15.65 7.05 -9.42
CA CYS A 357 16.87 6.29 -9.65
C CYS A 357 16.78 5.36 -10.89
N PHE A 358 15.59 4.85 -11.18
CA PHE A 358 15.36 3.94 -12.30
C PHE A 358 15.39 4.66 -13.65
N LEU A 359 14.73 5.80 -13.76
CA LEU A 359 14.71 6.60 -15.00
C LEU A 359 16.12 7.08 -15.35
N ASP A 360 16.90 7.53 -14.36
CA ASP A 360 18.31 7.90 -14.56
C ASP A 360 19.15 6.75 -15.16
N LEU A 361 18.88 5.51 -14.76
CA LEU A 361 19.62 4.33 -15.25
C LEU A 361 19.18 3.90 -16.64
N VAL A 362 17.90 4.08 -16.98
CA VAL A 362 17.35 3.75 -18.31
C VAL A 362 17.83 4.78 -19.34
N ASP A 363 17.82 6.07 -18.99
CA ASP A 363 18.23 7.16 -19.88
C ASP A 363 19.74 7.12 -20.21
N GLN A 364 20.58 6.59 -19.31
CA GLN A 364 22.02 6.38 -19.57
C GLN A 364 22.32 5.27 -20.59
N GLN A 365 21.33 4.46 -20.96
CA GLN A 365 21.47 3.37 -21.92
C GLN A 365 20.84 3.68 -23.29
N ALA A 366 20.06 4.75 -23.38
CA ALA A 366 19.50 5.27 -24.63
C ALA A 366 20.52 6.19 -25.32
#